data_AF-A0A258JYV8-F1
#
_entry.id   AF-A0A258JYV8-F1
#
_cell.length_a   1.000
_cell.length_b   1.000
_cell.length_c   1.000
_cell.angle_alpha   90.00
_cell.angle_beta   90.00
_cell.angle_gamma   90.00
#
_symmetry.space_group_name_H-M   'P 1'
#
loop_
_entity.id
_entity.type
_entity.pdbx_description
1 polymer ?
#
loop_
_entity_poly.entity_id
_entity_poly.type
_entity_poly.pdbx_seq_one_letter_code
_entity_poly.pdbx_strand_id
1 'polypeptide(L)'
;IAAAHYQIPRVICYSGGTEETAMFPKIAETFEKVGIEVITISEGSNPVYALKYEKNALPIIGFSKKHDAAFNPQSNFAAVMTCSQADGGCPFIAGAEKRIPITFEDPKISDNTDQQDHVYNLRSLEIASEMFYVFSQIK
;
A
#
# COMPACT_ATOMS: atom_id res chain seq x y z
N ILE A 1 0.44 -10.26 0.00
CA ILE A 1 -0.67 -11.21 0.28
C ILE A 1 -1.08 -11.96 -0.98
N ALA A 2 -1.62 -11.30 -2.01
CA ALA A 2 -2.03 -11.95 -3.27
C ALA A 2 -0.94 -12.83 -3.89
N ALA A 3 0.30 -12.32 -4.01
CA ALA A 3 1.46 -13.09 -4.47
C ALA A 3 1.67 -14.39 -3.67
N ALA A 4 1.59 -14.33 -2.35
CA ALA A 4 1.74 -15.50 -1.48
C ALA A 4 0.59 -16.50 -1.67
N HIS A 5 -0.65 -16.00 -1.80
CA HIS A 5 -1.83 -16.83 -2.03
C HIS A 5 -1.73 -17.63 -3.34
N TYR A 6 -1.30 -16.99 -4.42
CA TYR A 6 -1.10 -17.63 -5.74
C TYR A 6 0.29 -18.27 -5.89
N GLN A 7 1.07 -18.37 -4.82
CA GLN A 7 2.40 -19.00 -4.79
C GLN A 7 3.41 -18.40 -5.80
N ILE A 8 3.30 -17.10 -6.08
CA ILE A 8 4.19 -16.38 -7.00
C ILE A 8 5.42 -15.91 -6.22
N PRO A 9 6.61 -16.48 -6.47
CA PRO A 9 7.79 -16.22 -5.67
C PRO A 9 8.45 -14.88 -6.03
N ARG A 10 9.29 -14.36 -5.13
CA ARG A 10 10.17 -13.20 -5.36
C ARG A 10 9.43 -11.89 -5.65
N VAL A 11 8.27 -11.70 -5.04
CA VAL A 11 7.53 -10.43 -5.08
C VAL A 11 7.86 -9.63 -3.82
N ILE A 12 8.47 -8.46 -4.02
CA ILE A 12 8.82 -7.53 -2.95
C ILE A 12 8.12 -6.21 -3.24
N CYS A 13 7.38 -5.70 -2.27
CA CYS A 13 6.58 -4.49 -2.44
C CYS A 13 7.12 -3.37 -1.56
N TYR A 14 7.03 -2.16 -2.10
CA TYR A 14 7.38 -0.91 -1.44
C TYR A 14 6.23 0.07 -1.63
N SER A 15 6.27 1.17 -0.89
CA SER A 15 5.30 2.26 -1.01
C SER A 15 6.01 3.60 -0.92
N GLY A 16 5.43 4.63 -1.51
CA GLY A 16 5.91 5.99 -1.32
C GLY A 16 5.00 7.01 -1.98
N GLY A 17 4.97 8.20 -1.40
CA GLY A 17 4.23 9.35 -1.92
C GLY A 17 5.14 10.42 -2.53
N THR A 18 4.55 11.56 -2.83
CA THR A 18 5.28 12.80 -3.13
C THR A 18 5.76 13.51 -1.86
N GLU A 19 5.07 13.27 -0.75
CA GLU A 19 5.33 13.86 0.55
C GLU A 19 5.43 12.79 1.64
N GLU A 20 6.08 13.14 2.75
CA GLU A 20 6.20 12.29 3.92
C GLU A 20 5.32 12.86 5.04
N THR A 21 4.14 12.28 5.20
CA THR A 21 3.21 12.54 6.31
C THR A 21 2.84 11.23 6.98
N ALA A 22 2.79 11.19 8.31
CA ALA A 22 2.45 9.98 9.09
C ALA A 22 1.35 9.13 8.43
N MET A 23 1.53 7.81 8.45
CA MET A 23 0.44 6.91 8.03
C MET A 23 -0.79 7.18 8.88
N PHE A 24 -1.94 7.37 8.23
CA PHE A 24 -3.17 7.66 8.96
C PHE A 24 -3.56 6.45 9.83
N PRO A 25 -3.80 6.61 11.15
CA PRO A 25 -4.03 5.48 12.06
C PRO A 25 -5.18 4.56 11.65
N LYS A 26 -6.21 5.11 10.99
CA LYS A 26 -7.34 4.34 10.46
C LYS A 26 -6.91 3.22 9.51
N ILE A 27 -5.79 3.37 8.80
CA ILE A 27 -5.23 2.34 7.92
C ILE A 27 -4.78 1.12 8.74
N ALA A 28 -4.06 1.34 9.84
CA ALA A 28 -3.65 0.27 10.75
C ALA A 28 -4.87 -0.45 11.33
N GLU A 29 -5.85 0.29 11.83
CA GLU A 29 -7.11 -0.27 12.36
C GLU A 29 -7.87 -1.08 11.28
N THR A 30 -7.88 -0.61 10.03
CA THR A 30 -8.52 -1.32 8.91
C THR A 30 -7.83 -2.65 8.65
N PHE A 31 -6.49 -2.69 8.70
CA PHE A 31 -5.71 -3.91 8.55
C PHE A 31 -5.96 -4.90 9.71
N GLU A 32 -6.00 -4.43 10.95
CA GLU A 32 -6.33 -5.28 12.11
C GLU A 32 -7.71 -5.93 11.97
N LYS A 33 -8.72 -5.15 11.55
CA LYS A 33 -10.10 -5.63 11.35
C LYS A 33 -10.19 -6.76 10.32
N VAL A 34 -9.30 -6.80 9.32
CA VAL A 34 -9.27 -7.86 8.29
C VAL A 34 -8.28 -8.99 8.60
N GLY A 35 -7.74 -9.02 9.83
CA GLY A 35 -6.89 -10.12 10.31
C GLY A 35 -5.41 -9.98 10.00
N ILE A 36 -4.94 -8.78 9.59
CA ILE A 36 -3.51 -8.48 9.50
C ILE A 36 -3.05 -8.03 10.89
N GLU A 37 -2.02 -8.70 11.42
CA GLU A 37 -1.38 -8.29 12.66
C GLU A 37 -0.57 -7.02 12.41
N VAL A 38 -0.80 -5.99 13.22
CA VAL A 38 -0.11 -4.69 13.14
C VAL A 38 0.71 -4.48 14.40
N ILE A 39 2.03 -4.35 14.23
CA ILE A 39 2.97 -4.15 15.32
C ILE A 39 3.67 -2.82 15.12
N THR A 40 3.51 -1.88 16.05
CA THR A 40 4.30 -0.65 16.06
C THR A 40 5.72 -0.97 16.49
N ILE A 41 6.70 -0.72 15.62
CA ILE A 41 8.13 -0.98 15.87
C ILE A 41 8.95 0.30 16.08
N SER A 42 8.39 1.46 15.71
CA SER A 42 8.93 2.77 16.07
C SER A 42 7.79 3.75 16.27
N GLU A 43 7.81 4.48 17.38
CA GLU A 43 6.88 5.57 17.67
C GLU A 43 7.42 6.91 17.15
N GLY A 44 6.57 7.94 17.15
CA GLY A 44 6.94 9.31 16.79
C GLY A 44 5.94 9.97 15.84
N SER A 45 6.36 11.06 15.19
CA SER A 45 5.54 11.80 14.23
C SER A 45 5.32 11.04 12.91
N ASN A 46 6.17 10.06 12.59
CA ASN A 46 6.00 9.14 11.47
C ASN A 46 6.24 7.70 11.96
N PRO A 47 5.25 7.08 12.63
CA PRO A 47 5.41 5.75 13.19
C PRO A 47 5.73 4.69 12.13
N VAL A 48 6.48 3.67 12.53
CA VAL A 48 6.83 2.53 11.68
C VAL A 48 6.12 1.29 12.20
N TYR A 49 5.47 0.59 11.28
CA TYR A 49 4.67 -0.60 11.54
C TYR A 49 5.28 -1.82 10.85
N ALA A 50 5.27 -2.96 11.54
CA ALA A 50 5.43 -4.27 10.95
C ALA A 50 4.04 -4.90 10.76
N LEU A 51 3.69 -5.18 9.50
CA LEU A 51 2.39 -5.73 9.11
C LEU A 51 2.56 -7.20 8.74
N LYS A 52 1.88 -8.12 9.45
CA LYS A 52 1.96 -9.56 9.21
C LYS A 52 0.62 -10.13 8.80
N TYR A 53 0.59 -10.75 7.63
CA TYR A 53 -0.59 -11.45 7.12
C TYR A 53 -0.62 -12.94 7.51
N GLU A 54 0.49 -13.47 8.05
CA GLU A 54 0.60 -14.83 8.56
C GLU A 54 1.67 -14.87 9.66
N LYS A 55 1.54 -15.80 10.61
CA LYS A 55 2.47 -15.94 11.75
C LYS A 55 3.93 -16.12 11.35
N ASN A 56 4.19 -16.89 10.29
CA ASN A 56 5.54 -17.24 9.84
C ASN A 56 6.02 -16.40 8.66
N ALA A 57 5.19 -15.50 8.12
CA ALA A 57 5.59 -14.60 7.06
C ALA A 57 6.51 -13.49 7.59
N LEU A 58 7.45 -13.05 6.75
CA LEU A 58 8.22 -11.84 7.01
C LEU A 58 7.27 -10.64 7.07
N PRO A 59 7.44 -9.72 8.04
CA PRO A 59 6.60 -8.55 8.13
C PRO A 59 6.85 -7.59 6.96
N ILE A 60 5.77 -6.94 6.51
CA ILE A 60 5.85 -5.82 5.59
C ILE A 60 6.06 -4.55 6.42
N ILE A 61 7.09 -3.77 6.10
CA ILE A 61 7.42 -2.56 6.85
C ILE A 61 6.63 -1.38 6.27
N GLY A 62 5.65 -0.91 7.03
CA GLY A 62 4.77 0.20 6.67
C GLY A 62 5.12 1.46 7.43
N PHE A 63 5.42 2.53 6.69
CA PHE A 63 5.60 3.89 7.20
C PHE A 63 5.53 4.86 6.03
N SER A 64 5.29 6.13 6.32
CA SER A 64 5.27 7.15 5.28
C SER A 64 6.67 7.50 4.82
N LYS A 65 6.84 7.66 3.51
CA LYS A 65 8.11 8.02 2.88
C LYS A 65 7.85 8.52 1.47
N LYS A 66 8.80 9.29 0.95
CA LYS A 66 8.80 9.63 -0.48
C LYS A 66 9.09 8.40 -1.34
N HIS A 67 8.58 8.39 -2.56
CA HIS A 67 8.82 7.34 -3.52
C HIS A 67 10.32 7.15 -3.85
N ASP A 68 11.13 8.21 -3.77
CA ASP A 68 12.58 8.21 -4.01
C ASP A 68 13.43 7.94 -2.76
N ALA A 69 12.82 7.65 -1.60
CA ALA A 69 13.55 7.35 -0.38
C ALA A 69 14.50 6.16 -0.55
N ALA A 70 15.67 6.19 0.10
CA ALA A 70 16.68 5.12 0.02
C ALA A 70 16.20 3.74 0.49
N PHE A 71 15.08 3.69 1.22
CA PHE A 71 14.41 2.44 1.60
C PHE A 71 13.79 1.72 0.38
N ASN A 72 13.40 2.48 -0.65
CA ASN A 72 12.78 1.96 -1.87
C ASN A 72 13.83 1.57 -2.91
N PRO A 73 13.49 0.65 -3.83
CA PRO A 73 14.36 0.30 -4.95
C PRO A 73 14.61 1.53 -5.83
N GLN A 74 15.86 1.68 -6.28
CA GLN A 74 16.28 2.80 -7.12
C GLN A 74 16.17 2.49 -8.62
N SER A 75 16.02 1.20 -8.99
CA SER A 75 15.86 0.73 -10.37
C SER A 75 15.25 -0.67 -10.43
N ASN A 76 14.87 -1.13 -11.63
CA ASN A 76 14.38 -2.48 -11.91
C ASN A 76 13.10 -2.83 -11.14
N PHE A 77 12.15 -1.90 -11.11
CA PHE A 77 10.84 -2.09 -10.49
C PHE A 77 9.71 -1.61 -11.40
N ALA A 78 8.49 -2.09 -11.15
CA ALA A 78 7.28 -1.54 -11.73
C ALA A 78 6.61 -0.60 -10.72
N ALA A 79 6.22 0.59 -11.16
CA ALA A 79 5.47 1.54 -10.35
C ALA A 79 3.96 1.36 -10.59
N VAL A 80 3.24 0.97 -9.54
CA VAL A 80 1.76 0.97 -9.53
C VAL A 80 1.30 2.31 -8.99
N MET A 81 0.56 3.05 -9.80
CA MET A 81 0.17 4.42 -9.51
C MET A 81 -1.30 4.44 -9.11
N THR A 82 -1.55 4.72 -7.83
CA THR A 82 -2.89 4.56 -7.21
C THR A 82 -3.70 5.83 -7.10
N CYS A 83 -3.09 6.99 -7.35
CA CYS A 83 -3.71 8.29 -7.17
C CYS A 83 -4.83 8.53 -8.20
N SER A 84 -6.00 8.97 -7.75
CA SER A 84 -7.15 9.34 -8.59
C SER A 84 -6.91 10.51 -9.56
N GLN A 85 -5.77 11.20 -9.46
CA GLN A 85 -5.40 12.35 -10.30
C GLN A 85 -4.34 12.00 -11.37
N ALA A 86 -4.29 10.75 -11.82
CA ALA A 86 -3.17 10.20 -12.58
C ALA A 86 -2.89 10.82 -13.98
N ASP A 87 -3.79 11.62 -14.57
CA ASP A 87 -3.62 12.05 -15.97
C ASP A 87 -3.03 13.47 -16.18
N GLY A 88 -2.97 14.33 -15.15
CA GLY A 88 -2.51 15.73 -15.32
C GLY A 88 -1.03 16.00 -14.99
N GLY A 89 -0.42 15.17 -14.13
CA GLY A 89 0.87 15.50 -13.50
C GLY A 89 1.59 14.31 -12.89
N CYS A 90 1.41 13.11 -13.46
CA CYS A 90 2.01 11.91 -12.91
C CYS A 90 3.54 12.07 -12.84
N PRO A 91 4.15 12.00 -11.63
CA PRO A 91 5.56 12.27 -11.48
C PRO A 91 6.38 11.30 -12.33
N PHE A 92 7.46 11.80 -12.91
CA PHE A 92 8.46 10.94 -13.50
C PHE A 92 9.10 10.11 -12.38
N ILE A 93 8.83 8.80 -12.37
CA ILE A 93 9.40 7.86 -11.40
C ILE A 93 10.65 7.25 -12.03
N ALA A 94 11.81 7.81 -11.69
CA ALA A 94 13.10 7.31 -12.15
C ALA A 94 13.31 5.84 -11.70
N GLY A 95 13.94 5.04 -12.56
CA GLY A 95 14.23 3.63 -12.27
C GLY A 95 13.06 2.65 -12.46
N ALA A 96 11.84 3.14 -12.67
CA ALA A 96 10.69 2.28 -12.99
C ALA A 96 10.74 1.80 -14.44
N GLU A 97 10.71 0.48 -14.66
CA GLU A 97 10.65 -0.12 -16.01
C GLU A 97 9.26 0.01 -16.64
N LYS A 98 8.23 -0.03 -15.79
CA LYS A 98 6.83 0.09 -16.16
C LYS A 98 6.12 0.99 -15.16
N ARG A 99 5.15 1.74 -15.68
CA ARG A 99 4.22 2.56 -14.90
C ARG A 99 2.82 2.06 -15.20
N ILE A 100 2.12 1.59 -14.17
CA ILE A 100 0.83 0.92 -14.29
C ILE A 100 -0.18 1.75 -13.49
N PRO A 101 -1.05 2.53 -14.16
CA PRO A 101 -2.09 3.27 -13.47
C PRO A 101 -3.20 2.32 -13.02
N ILE A 102 -3.48 2.30 -11.71
CA ILE A 102 -4.63 1.60 -11.11
C ILE A 102 -5.22 2.55 -10.08
N THR A 103 -6.10 3.43 -10.52
CA THR A 103 -6.60 4.54 -9.70
C THR A 103 -7.65 4.08 -8.71
N PHE A 104 -7.56 4.53 -7.47
CA PHE A 104 -8.57 4.34 -6.44
C PHE A 104 -9.01 5.70 -5.89
N GLU A 105 -10.26 5.82 -5.46
CA GLU A 105 -10.70 7.02 -4.76
C GLU A 105 -10.08 7.06 -3.36
N ASP A 106 -9.50 8.19 -2.98
CA ASP A 106 -8.87 8.33 -1.67
C ASP A 106 -9.95 8.25 -0.56
N PRO A 107 -9.86 7.28 0.38
CA PRO A 107 -10.89 7.11 1.40
C PRO A 107 -10.98 8.31 2.36
N LYS A 108 -10.01 9.23 2.33
CA LYS A 108 -10.04 10.50 3.07
C LYS A 108 -11.25 11.38 2.78
N ILE A 109 -11.96 11.16 1.67
CA ILE A 109 -13.25 11.83 1.40
C ILE A 109 -14.28 11.62 2.52
N SER A 110 -14.10 10.55 3.32
CA SER A 110 -14.97 10.17 4.42
C SER A 110 -14.43 10.56 5.80
N ASP A 111 -13.27 11.24 5.86
CA ASP A 111 -12.65 11.62 7.13
C ASP A 111 -13.59 12.52 7.95
N ASN A 112 -13.70 12.21 9.25
CA ASN A 112 -14.60 12.89 10.20
C ASN A 112 -16.10 12.71 9.91
N THR A 113 -16.47 11.69 9.13
CA THR A 113 -17.87 11.30 8.91
C THR A 113 -18.18 9.98 9.59
N ASP A 114 -19.47 9.72 9.84
CA ASP A 114 -19.93 8.43 10.40
C ASP A 114 -19.65 7.24 9.46
N GLN A 115 -19.34 7.49 8.18
CA GLN A 115 -19.07 6.47 7.18
C GLN A 115 -17.58 6.14 7.03
N GLN A 116 -16.70 6.80 7.79
CA GLN A 116 -15.24 6.66 7.65
C GLN A 116 -14.79 5.19 7.70
N ASP A 117 -15.19 4.45 8.72
CA ASP A 117 -14.83 3.04 8.88
C ASP A 117 -15.30 2.17 7.70
N HIS A 118 -16.51 2.46 7.20
CA HIS A 118 -17.08 1.73 6.08
C HIS A 118 -16.30 2.00 4.78
N VAL A 119 -16.04 3.26 4.47
CA VAL A 119 -15.35 3.69 3.25
C VAL A 119 -13.90 3.19 3.21
N TYR A 120 -13.16 3.30 4.33
CA TYR A 120 -11.80 2.76 4.41
C TYR A 120 -11.75 1.25 4.20
N ASN A 121 -12.68 0.49 4.79
CA ASN A 121 -12.77 -0.95 4.59
C ASN A 121 -13.13 -1.32 3.15
N LEU A 122 -14.12 -0.63 2.56
CA LEU A 122 -14.52 -0.82 1.17
C LEU A 122 -13.35 -0.60 0.22
N ARG A 123 -12.60 0.49 0.41
CA ARG A 123 -11.44 0.83 -0.42
C ARG A 123 -10.31 -0.18 -0.24
N SER A 124 -10.08 -0.66 0.99
CA SER A 124 -9.11 -1.74 1.26
C SER A 124 -9.49 -3.04 0.54
N LEU A 125 -10.77 -3.41 0.53
CA LEU A 125 -11.26 -4.62 -0.14
C LEU A 125 -11.20 -4.51 -1.66
N GLU A 126 -11.48 -3.34 -2.21
CA GLU A 126 -11.35 -3.08 -3.65
C GLU A 126 -9.88 -3.22 -4.11
N ILE A 127 -8.95 -2.57 -3.41
CA ILE A 127 -7.51 -2.70 -3.68
C ILE A 127 -7.08 -4.17 -3.58
N ALA A 128 -7.53 -4.89 -2.54
CA ALA A 128 -7.24 -6.31 -2.39
C ALA A 128 -7.81 -7.12 -3.56
N SER A 129 -9.04 -6.86 -3.99
CA SER A 129 -9.71 -7.58 -5.08
C SER A 129 -8.96 -7.42 -6.41
N GLU A 130 -8.56 -6.19 -6.75
CA GLU A 130 -7.76 -5.91 -7.94
C GLU A 130 -6.41 -6.63 -7.90
N MET A 131 -5.71 -6.59 -6.75
CA MET A 131 -4.43 -7.29 -6.60
C MET A 131 -4.61 -8.81 -6.70
N PHE A 132 -5.63 -9.38 -6.06
CA PHE A 132 -5.89 -10.81 -6.19
C PHE A 132 -6.24 -11.20 -7.64
N TYR A 133 -7.03 -10.39 -8.34
CA TYR A 133 -7.32 -10.62 -9.76
C TYR A 133 -6.04 -10.58 -10.60
N VAL A 134 -5.20 -9.54 -10.50
CA VAL A 134 -3.95 -9.44 -11.26
C VAL A 134 -3.05 -10.65 -11.03
N PHE A 135 -2.84 -11.03 -9.77
CA PHE A 135 -1.98 -12.18 -9.44
C PHE A 135 -2.59 -13.52 -9.88
N SER A 136 -3.91 -13.63 -9.97
CA SER A 136 -4.58 -14.83 -10.53
C SER A 136 -4.33 -15.02 -12.03
N GLN A 137 -3.99 -13.96 -12.76
CA GLN A 137 -3.74 -13.99 -14.20
C GLN A 137 -2.28 -14.31 -14.57
N ILE A 138 -1.39 -14.37 -13.58
CA ILE A 138 0.02 -14.69 -13.78
C ILE A 138 0.14 -16.22 -13.91
N LYS A 139 0.67 -16.68 -15.06
CA LYS A 139 0.84 -18.11 -15.42
C LYS A 139 2.25 -18.60 -15.14
#